data_AF-A0A3N1AYS2-F1
#
_entry.id   AF-A0A3N1AYS2-F1
#
_cell.length_a   1.000
_cell.length_b   1.000
_cell.length_c   1.000
_cell.angle_alpha   90.00
_cell.angle_beta   90.00
_cell.angle_gamma   90.00
#
_symmetry.space_group_name_H-M   'P 1'
#
loop_
_entity.id
_entity.type
_entity.pdbx_description
1 polymer ?
#
loop_
_entity_poly.entity_id
_entity_poly.type
_entity_poly.pdbx_seq_one_letter_code
_entity_poly.pdbx_strand_id
1 'polypeptide(L)' 'MAEVQILVVGPRQLPASGTVEVWADAGSGATGQRINVPVTDLQTAELDSGSGSSAVYVLRPRG' A
#
# COMPACT_ATOMS: atom_id res chain seq x y z
N MET A 1 -16.51 -5.18 15.37
CA MET A 1 -15.23 -4.46 15.49
C MET A 1 -14.79 -4.11 14.08
N ALA A 2 -14.45 -2.85 13.81
CA ALA A 2 -13.91 -2.49 12.49
C ALA A 2 -12.54 -3.14 12.32
N GLU A 3 -12.33 -3.83 11.21
CA GLU A 3 -11.04 -4.41 10.87
C GLU A 3 -10.04 -3.28 10.62
N VAL A 4 -8.89 -3.30 11.30
CA VAL A 4 -7.85 -2.28 11.12
C VAL A 4 -7.13 -2.56 9.81
N GLN A 5 -7.39 -1.74 8.80
CA GLN A 5 -6.72 -1.82 7.51
C GLN A 5 -5.49 -0.92 7.49
N ILE A 6 -4.33 -1.47 7.10
CA ILE A 6 -3.11 -0.69 6.89
C ILE A 6 -3.12 -0.20 5.44
N LEU A 7 -3.23 1.11 5.26
CA LEU A 7 -3.14 1.74 3.95
C LEU A 7 -1.70 2.13 3.64
N VAL A 8 -1.27 1.83 2.43
CA VAL A 8 0.05 2.18 1.91
C VAL A 8 -0.07 2.79 0.52
N VAL A 9 0.89 3.64 0.16
CA VAL A 9 0.97 4.26 -1.17
C VAL A 9 2.17 3.68 -1.91
N GLY A 10 1.94 3.15 -3.09
CA GLY A 10 2.98 2.54 -3.92
C GLY A 10 2.87 2.95 -5.39
N PRO A 11 3.79 2.48 -6.25
CA PRO A 11 3.69 2.71 -7.69
C PRO A 11 2.47 1.97 -8.25
N ARG A 12 1.72 2.62 -9.14
CA ARG A 12 0.52 2.05 -9.75
C ARG A 12 0.84 0.85 -10.64
N GLN A 13 1.96 0.93 -11.38
CA GLN A 13 2.47 -0.18 -12.17
C GLN A 13 3.32 -1.08 -11.28
N LEU A 14 2.71 -2.17 -10.82
CA LEU A 14 3.39 -3.18 -10.01
C LEU A 14 4.20 -4.13 -10.92
N PRO A 15 5.36 -4.61 -10.47
CA PRO A 15 6.05 -5.70 -11.16
C PRO A 15 5.19 -6.96 -11.07
N ALA A 16 5.35 -7.87 -12.06
CA ALA A 16 4.55 -9.10 -12.12
C ALA A 16 4.77 -10.04 -10.91
N SER A 17 5.92 -9.94 -10.25
CA SER A 17 6.26 -10.72 -9.06
C SER A 17 7.34 -10.01 -8.23
N GLY A 18 7.61 -10.54 -7.03
CA GLY A 18 8.63 -10.02 -6.12
C GLY A 18 8.08 -9.01 -5.13
N THR A 19 8.92 -8.04 -4.77
CA THR A 19 8.61 -6.99 -3.80
C THR A 19 8.57 -5.63 -4.46
N VAL A 20 7.78 -4.73 -3.88
CA VAL A 20 7.72 -3.32 -4.26
C VAL A 20 7.87 -2.46 -3.02
N GLU A 21 8.54 -1.32 -3.17
CA GLU A 21 8.64 -0.33 -2.11
C GLU A 21 7.33 0.47 -2.04
N VAL A 22 6.74 0.54 -0.84
CA VAL A 22 5.55 1.32 -0.55
C VAL A 22 5.79 2.24 0.65
N TRP A 23 5.07 3.35 0.68
CA TRP A 23 5.02 4.26 1.82
C TRP A 23 3.87 3.88 2.75
N ALA A 24 4.21 3.52 3.99
CA ALA A 24 3.23 3.38 5.07
C ALA A 24 3.19 4.67 5.88
N ASP A 25 2.04 5.36 5.87
CA ASP A 25 1.80 6.54 6.70
C ASP A 25 1.64 6.12 8.17
N ALA A 26 2.27 6.86 9.08
CA ALA A 26 2.11 6.66 10.52
C ALA A 26 0.82 7.33 11.07
N GLY A 27 -0.04 7.85 10.19
CA GLY A 27 -1.31 8.49 10.52
C GLY A 27 -1.18 9.97 10.86
N SER A 28 -0.02 10.56 10.60
CA SER A 28 0.24 11.98 10.85
C SER A 28 0.36 12.81 9.57
N GLY A 29 0.30 12.18 8.39
CA GLY A 29 0.43 12.81 7.07
C GLY A 29 1.83 13.34 6.73
N ALA A 30 2.68 13.55 7.74
CA ALA A 30 4.05 14.06 7.62
C ALA A 30 5.12 13.02 7.95
N THR A 31 4.75 11.91 8.58
CA THR A 31 5.69 10.86 9.01
C THR A 31 5.21 9.50 8.52
N GLY A 32 6.17 8.67 8.15
CA GLY A 32 5.92 7.35 7.61
C GLY A 32 7.24 6.66 7.30
N GLN A 33 7.14 5.46 6.77
CA GLN A 33 8.31 4.67 6.41
C GLN A 33 8.12 4.02 5.05
N ARG A 34 9.23 3.89 4.32
CA ARG A 34 9.29 3.05 3.12
C ARG A 34 9.56 1.62 3.54
N ILE A 35 8.73 0.70 3.08
CA ILE A 35 8.87 -0.74 3.34
C ILE A 35 8.79 -1.50 2.03
N ASN A 36 9.58 -2.57 1.91
CA ASN A 36 9.46 -3.51 0.79
C ASN A 36 8.43 -4.57 1.15
N VAL A 37 7.37 -4.68 0.34
CA VAL A 37 6.29 -5.64 0.55
C VAL A 37 6.11 -6.50 -0.70
N PRO A 38 5.78 -7.80 -0.55
CA PRO A 38 5.44 -8.63 -1.69
C PRO A 38 4.21 -8.11 -2.42
N VAL A 39 4.27 -8.09 -3.76
CA VAL A 39 3.17 -7.62 -4.60
C VAL A 39 1.87 -8.39 -4.32
N THR A 40 1.98 -9.66 -3.92
CA THR A 40 0.84 -10.53 -3.56
C THR A 40 0.08 -10.07 -2.33
N ASP A 41 0.67 -9.21 -1.51
CA ASP A 41 0.08 -8.74 -0.25
C ASP A 41 -0.62 -7.38 -0.42
N LEU A 42 -0.50 -6.78 -1.61
CA LEU A 42 -1.12 -5.51 -1.95
C LEU A 42 -2.45 -5.75 -2.66
N GLN A 43 -3.50 -5.15 -2.12
CA GLN A 43 -4.80 -5.05 -2.77
C GLN A 43 -5.14 -3.59 -2.98
N THR A 44 -5.47 -3.16 -4.20
CA THR A 44 -5.88 -1.77 -4.46
C THR A 44 -7.04 -1.39 -3.54
N ALA A 45 -6.89 -0.27 -2.84
CA ALA A 45 -7.89 0.22 -1.91
C ALA A 45 -9.06 0.83 -2.67
N GLU A 46 -10.29 0.70 -2.15
CA GLU A 46 -11.49 1.30 -2.76
C GLU A 46 -11.41 2.83 -2.85
N LEU A 47 -10.62 3.46 -1.99
CA LEU A 47 -10.41 4.91 -1.97
C LEU A 47 -9.46 5.41 -3.06
N ASP A 48 -8.76 4.51 -3.77
CA ASP A 48 -7.83 4.89 -4.84
C ASP A 48 -8.59 5.51 -6.02
N SER A 49 -8.12 6.67 -6.49
CA SER A 49 -8.77 7.40 -7.59
C SER A 49 -8.54 6.79 -8.97
N GLY A 50 -7.72 5.73 -9.09
CA GLY A 50 -7.38 5.12 -10.38
C GLY A 50 -6.44 5.94 -11.26
N SER A 51 -5.96 7.09 -10.79
CA SER A 51 -5.22 8.07 -11.60
C SER A 51 -3.79 8.32 -11.11
N GLY A 52 -2.94 8.87 -11.98
CA GLY A 52 -1.55 9.20 -11.66
C GLY A 52 -0.60 8.00 -11.63
N SER A 53 0.64 8.25 -11.19
CA SER A 53 1.72 7.25 -11.15
C SER A 53 1.73 6.39 -9.88
N SER A 54 0.98 6.79 -8.85
CA SER A 54 0.87 6.08 -7.58
C SER A 54 -0.54 5.56 -7.38
N ALA A 55 -0.68 4.54 -6.53
CA ALA A 55 -1.97 4.00 -6.11
C ALA A 55 -1.97 3.73 -4.61
N VAL A 56 -3.17 3.73 -4.02
CA VAL A 56 -3.38 3.35 -2.62
C VAL A 56 -3.73 1.87 -2.54
N TYR A 57 -3.08 1.16 -1.61
CA TYR A 57 -3.27 -0.25 -1.36
C TYR A 57 -3.62 -0.52 0.09
N VAL A 58 -4.44 -1.54 0.32
CA VAL A 58 -4.55 -2.23 1.61
C VAL A 58 -3.44 -3.26 1.67
N LEU A 59 -2.60 -3.19 2.70
CA LEU A 59 -1.59 -4.19 3.01
C LEU A 59 -2.21 -5.30 3.86
N ARG A 60 -2.19 -6.53 3.35
CA ARG A 60 -2.70 -7.69 4.11
C ARG A 60 -1.73 -8.06 5.25
N PRO A 61 -2.22 -8.30 6.48
CA PRO A 61 -1.39 -8.86 7.54
C PRO A 61 -0.88 -10.24 7.12
N ARG A 62 0.42 -10.48 7.25
CA ARG A 62 0.95 -11.84 7.26
C ARG A 62 0.67 -12.40 8.66
N GLY A 63 -0.16 -13.45 8.72
CA GLY A 63 -0.37 -14.21 9.95
C GLY A 63 0.91 -14.92 10.41
#